data_AF-A0A1F4T503-F1
#
_entry.id   AF-A0A1F4T503-F1
#
_cell.length_a   1.000
_cell.length_b   1.000
_cell.length_c   1.000
_cell.angle_alpha   90.00
_cell.angle_beta   90.00
_cell.angle_gamma   90.00
#
_symmetry.space_group_name_H-M   'P 1'
#
loop_
_entity.id
_entity.type
_entity.pdbx_description
1 polymer ?
#
loop_
_entity_poly.entity_id
_entity_poly.type
_entity_poly.pdbx_seq_one_letter_code
_entity_poly.pdbx_strand_id
1 'polypeptide(L)' 'MGIQENEVYTPQEAISLLKISDSTFRRLIRKGVLKAAKIGGQYRILGKHLLQLLNPKLPAKIKKVYKKVLSELE' A
#
# COMPACT_ATOMS: atom_id res chain seq x y z
N MET A 1 4.74 -7.86 -15.78
CA MET A 1 4.70 -8.71 -14.57
C MET A 1 3.66 -8.11 -13.64
N GLY A 2 2.58 -8.84 -13.34
CA GLY A 2 1.45 -8.34 -12.53
C GLY A 2 1.60 -8.70 -11.05
N ILE A 3 0.84 -8.03 -10.19
CA ILE A 3 0.77 -8.35 -8.76
C ILE A 3 -0.08 -9.61 -8.58
N GLN A 4 0.47 -10.64 -7.94
CA GLN A 4 -0.22 -11.87 -7.60
C GLN A 4 -0.93 -11.74 -6.25
N GLU A 5 -2.21 -12.10 -6.20
CA GLU A 5 -3.05 -11.85 -5.03
C GLU A 5 -2.54 -12.51 -3.74
N ASN A 6 -2.05 -13.74 -3.85
CA ASN A 6 -1.63 -14.58 -2.72
C ASN A 6 -0.12 -14.54 -2.42
N GLU A 7 0.62 -13.69 -3.13
CA GLU A 7 2.06 -13.54 -2.95
C GLU A 7 2.40 -12.51 -1.87
N VAL A 8 3.51 -12.71 -1.18
CA VAL A 8 3.99 -11.80 -0.13
C VAL A 8 5.10 -10.93 -0.67
N TYR A 9 4.88 -9.62 -0.61
CA TYR A 9 5.81 -8.59 -1.04
C TYR A 9 6.53 -7.96 0.15
N THR A 10 7.77 -7.58 -0.08
CA THR A 10 8.61 -6.74 0.79
C THR A 10 8.22 -5.26 0.65
N PRO A 11 8.67 -4.39 1.56
CA PRO A 11 8.46 -2.96 1.44
C PRO A 11 9.00 -2.39 0.14
N GLN A 12 10.20 -2.79 -0.27
CA GLN A 12 10.87 -2.31 -1.47
C GLN A 12 10.10 -2.69 -2.73
N GLU A 13 9.60 -3.93 -2.80
CA GLU A 13 8.75 -4.39 -3.91
C GLU A 13 7.44 -3.62 -3.95
N ALA A 14 6.75 -3.47 -2.81
CA ALA A 14 5.50 -2.72 -2.73
C ALA A 14 5.67 -1.25 -3.14
N ILE A 15 6.74 -0.59 -2.68
CA ILE A 15 7.11 0.78 -3.07
C ILE A 15 7.33 0.88 -4.57
N SER A 16 8.09 -0.05 -5.15
CA SER A 16 8.39 -0.08 -6.59
C SER A 16 7.15 -0.35 -7.45
N LEU A 17 6.26 -1.23 -6.98
CA LEU A 17 5.00 -1.57 -7.66
C LEU A 17 4.00 -0.41 -7.62
N LEU A 18 3.86 0.25 -6.47
CA LEU A 18 2.93 1.36 -6.28
C LEU A 18 3.49 2.71 -6.77
N LYS A 19 4.79 2.79 -7.08
CA LYS A 19 5.50 4.01 -7.50
C LYS A 19 5.33 5.16 -6.50
N ILE A 20 5.47 4.86 -5.22
CA ILE A 20 5.39 5.84 -4.13
C ILE A 20 6.73 5.96 -3.40
N SER A 21 6.89 7.00 -2.59
CA SER A 21 8.05 7.12 -1.70
C SER A 21 7.93 6.20 -0.48
N ASP A 22 9.08 5.92 0.14
CA ASP A 22 9.18 5.14 1.38
C ASP A 22 8.45 5.83 2.56
N SER A 23 8.45 7.17 2.61
CA SER A 23 7.65 7.95 3.58
C SER A 23 6.15 7.77 3.36
N THR A 24 5.70 7.77 2.10
CA THR A 24 4.30 7.51 1.73
C THR A 24 3.88 6.10 2.11
N PHE A 25 4.70 5.11 1.77
CA PHE A 25 4.46 3.71 2.12
C PHE A 25 4.27 3.53 3.65
N ARG A 26 5.19 4.08 4.45
CA ARG A 26 5.06 4.06 5.93
C ARG A 26 3.79 4.76 6.41
N ARG A 27 3.44 5.89 5.81
CA ARG A 27 2.24 6.67 6.19
C ARG A 27 0.96 5.90 5.86
N LEU A 28 0.89 5.22 4.72
CA LEU A 28 -0.24 4.36 4.35
C LEU A 28 -0.44 3.22 5.35
N ILE A 29 0.64 2.59 5.81
CA ILE A 29 0.58 1.57 6.87
C ILE A 29 0.08 2.19 8.18
N ARG A 30 0.68 3.29 8.65
CA ARG A 30 0.28 3.96 9.90
C ARG A 30 -1.17 4.42 9.91
N LYS A 31 -1.71 4.84 8.75
CA LYS A 31 -3.10 5.27 8.59
C LYS A 31 -4.06 4.09 8.34
N GLY A 32 -3.56 2.85 8.32
CA GLY A 32 -4.37 1.64 8.09
C GLY A 32 -4.90 1.51 6.66
N VAL A 33 -4.37 2.31 5.72
CA VAL A 33 -4.78 2.30 4.31
C VAL A 33 -4.17 1.09 3.61
N LEU A 34 -2.89 0.82 3.88
CA LEU A 34 -2.21 -0.40 3.44
C LEU A 34 -2.06 -1.36 4.62
N LYS A 35 -2.64 -2.55 4.51
CA LYS A 35 -2.46 -3.60 5.52
C LYS A 35 -1.12 -4.30 5.30
N ALA A 36 -0.34 -4.40 6.37
CA ALA A 36 0.95 -5.09 6.40
C ALA A 36 1.11 -5.83 7.73
N ALA A 37 1.81 -6.97 7.71
CA ALA A 37 2.22 -7.70 8.91
C ALA A 37 3.70 -7.41 9.19
N LYS A 38 4.09 -7.34 10.47
CA LYS A 38 5.51 -7.22 10.86
C LYS A 38 6.04 -8.60 11.25
N ILE A 39 6.97 -9.12 10.46
CA ILE A 39 7.55 -10.46 10.63
C ILE A 39 9.08 -10.31 10.61
N GLY A 40 9.77 -10.81 11.65
CA GLY A 40 11.23 -10.70 11.74
C GLY A 40 11.73 -9.25 11.69
N GLY A 41 10.97 -8.30 12.24
CA GLY A 41 11.33 -6.87 12.23
C GLY A 41 10.99 -6.12 10.94
N GLN A 42 10.64 -6.81 9.86
CA GLN A 42 10.31 -6.21 8.56
C GLN A 42 8.81 -6.28 8.27
N TYR A 43 8.31 -5.34 7.46
CA TYR A 43 6.93 -5.42 6.97
C TYR A 43 6.81 -6.42 5.82
N ARG A 44 5.66 -7.10 5.76
CA ARG A 44 5.27 -8.01 4.69
C ARG A 44 3.83 -7.70 4.28
N ILE A 45 3.60 -7.64 2.97
CA ILE A 45 2.36 -7.18 2.37
C ILE A 45 1.83 -8.27 1.46
N LEU A 46 0.61 -8.74 1.71
CA LEU A 46 -0.04 -9.69 0.82
C LEU A 46 -0.54 -8.96 -0.44
N GLY A 47 -0.33 -9.54 -1.61
CA GLY A 47 -0.65 -8.91 -2.90
C GLY A 47 -2.09 -8.42 -3.01
N LYS A 48 -3.05 -9.12 -2.41
CA LYS A 48 -4.46 -8.67 -2.33
C LYS A 48 -4.63 -7.28 -1.74
N HIS A 49 -3.76 -6.88 -0.80
CA HIS A 49 -3.80 -5.55 -0.20
C HIS A 49 -3.21 -4.47 -1.11
N LEU A 50 -2.21 -4.82 -1.92
CA LEU A 50 -1.71 -3.93 -2.98
C LEU A 50 -2.75 -3.75 -4.08
N LEU A 51 -3.32 -4.87 -4.57
CA LEU A 51 -4.40 -4.86 -5.56
C LEU A 51 -5.62 -4.08 -5.05
N GLN A 52 -5.93 -4.19 -3.76
CA GLN A 52 -6.98 -3.39 -3.15
C GLN A 52 -6.72 -1.92 -3.43
N LEU A 53 -5.55 -1.35 -3.12
CA LEU A 53 -5.25 0.07 -3.37
C LEU A 53 -5.40 0.51 -4.82
N LEU A 54 -5.07 -0.36 -5.77
CA LEU A 54 -5.15 -0.08 -7.20
C LEU A 54 -6.56 -0.25 -7.77
N ASN A 55 -7.48 -0.86 -7.02
CA ASN A 55 -8.81 -1.17 -7.50
C ASN A 55 -9.64 0.12 -7.71
N PRO A 56 -10.14 0.41 -8.92
CA PRO A 56 -10.94 1.60 -9.20
C PRO A 56 -12.28 1.62 -8.44
N LYS A 57 -12.77 0.45 -7.98
CA LYS A 57 -13.95 0.29 -7.12
C LYS A 57 -13.63 0.43 -5.63
N LEU A 58 -12.52 1.08 -5.27
CA LEU A 58 -12.17 1.36 -3.88
C LEU A 58 -13.33 2.04 -3.15
N PRO A 59 -13.71 1.58 -1.94
CA PRO A 59 -14.68 2.29 -1.12
C PRO A 59 -14.32 3.77 -0.99
N ALA A 60 -15.30 4.66 -1.14
CA ALA A 60 -15.08 6.11 -1.20
C ALA A 60 -14.27 6.65 -0.01
N LYS A 61 -14.46 6.05 1.17
CA LYS A 61 -13.70 6.38 2.39
C LYS A 61 -12.20 6.15 2.22
N ILE A 62 -11.79 5.02 1.63
CA ILE A 62 -10.37 4.70 1.39
C ILE A 62 -9.80 5.58 0.29
N LYS A 63 -10.57 5.83 -0.78
CA LYS A 63 -10.20 6.78 -1.85
C LYS A 63 -9.92 8.18 -1.32
N LYS A 64 -10.75 8.66 -0.38
CA LYS A 64 -10.59 9.96 0.26
C LYS A 64 -9.31 10.03 1.10
N VAL A 65 -9.00 8.97 1.85
CA VAL A 65 -7.75 8.91 2.64
C VAL A 65 -6.54 8.81 1.71
N TYR A 66 -6.57 7.99 0.65
CA TYR A 66 -5.50 7.91 -0.33
C TYR A 66 -5.24 9.26 -1.01
N LYS A 67 -6.28 9.92 -1.52
CA LYS A 67 -6.15 11.26 -2.13
C LYS A 67 -5.62 12.30 -1.14
N LYS A 68 -6.10 12.29 0.11
CA LYS A 68 -5.59 13.19 1.16
C LYS A 68 -4.13 12.90 1.51
N VAL A 69 -3.73 11.63 1.50
CA VAL A 69 -2.33 11.26 1.72
C VAL A 69 -1.47 11.78 0.57
N LEU A 70 -1.93 11.64 -0.67
CA LEU A 70 -1.25 12.12 -1.86
C LEU A 70 -1.15 13.65 -1.94
N SER A 71 -2.23 14.36 -1.62
CA SER A 71 -2.27 15.84 -1.67
C SER A 71 -1.47 16.52 -0.56
N GLU A 72 -1.14 15.82 0.53
CA GLU A 72 -0.25 16.33 1.58
C GLU A 72 1.25 16.16 1.21
N LEU A 73 1.55 15.68 -0.01
CA LEU A 73 2.90 15.50 -0.54
C LEU A 73 3.26 16.50 -1.65
N GLU A 74 2.28 17.24 -2.18
CA GLU A 74 2.46 18.40 -3.09
C GLU A 74 2.55 19.69 -2.25
#